data_AF-A0A7S2H6L6-F1
#
_entry.id   AF-A0A7S2H6L6-F1
#
_cell.length_a   1.000
_cell.length_b   1.000
_cell.length_c   1.000
_cell.angle_alpha   90.00
_cell.angle_beta   90.00
_cell.angle_gamma   90.00
#
_symmetry.space_group_name_H-M   'P 1'
#
loop_
_entity.id
_entity.type
_entity.pdbx_description
1 polymer ?
#
loop_
_entity_poly.entity_id
_entity_poly.type
_entity_poly.pdbx_seq_one_letter_code
_entity_poly.pdbx_strand_id
1 'polypeptide(L)'
;RRCARAAMPFVPAWWAALKGQHSVLGIFGSYGGEEEQPFTTRERCLCLGMGLGCTWISVFVKHAVRVARDDLVELPQGFGYHVDTVLCAMAGAALNLFIGKSLVKTVLKRDWDSRKGIKGHVSMCASVWASVLAFGSLAHALNVAVQRPSEVSMQLFHKWMHSLAMHLAVVEPAKIALAVLGGLAVERVRQRLFPRRGGDQAAGLSRPLLK
;
A
#
# COMPACT_ATOMS: atom_id res chain seq x y z
N ARG A 1 -23.46 4.28 24.84
CA ARG A 1 -22.70 3.07 25.29
C ARG A 1 -22.86 1.83 24.39
N ARG A 2 -23.80 1.75 23.43
CA ARG A 2 -23.94 0.60 22.50
C ARG A 2 -22.99 0.60 21.28
N CYS A 3 -22.43 1.75 20.89
CA CYS A 3 -21.46 1.84 19.78
C CYS A 3 -20.08 1.24 20.10
N ALA A 4 -19.69 1.16 21.38
CA ALA A 4 -18.37 0.66 21.78
C ALA A 4 -18.23 -0.87 21.65
N ARG A 5 -19.32 -1.64 21.71
CA ARG A 5 -19.27 -3.11 21.68
C ARG A 5 -19.14 -3.71 20.27
N ALA A 6 -19.44 -2.95 19.21
CA ALA A 6 -19.31 -3.42 17.82
C ALA A 6 -17.90 -3.21 17.21
N ALA A 7 -17.06 -2.40 17.84
CA ALA A 7 -15.68 -2.11 17.40
C ALA A 7 -14.64 -3.14 17.90
N MET A 8 -15.04 -4.10 18.75
CA MET A 8 -14.11 -4.98 19.47
C MET A 8 -13.23 -5.91 18.61
N PRO A 9 -13.60 -6.38 17.40
CA PRO A 9 -12.67 -7.11 16.54
C PRO A 9 -11.92 -6.22 15.54
N PHE A 10 -12.33 -4.96 15.33
CA PHE A 10 -11.77 -4.11 14.28
C PHE A 10 -10.36 -3.63 14.62
N VAL A 11 -10.16 -3.00 15.79
CA VAL A 11 -8.88 -2.38 16.14
C VAL A 11 -7.73 -3.41 16.17
N PRO A 12 -7.89 -4.61 16.78
CA PRO A 12 -6.86 -5.64 16.74
C PRO A 12 -6.58 -6.16 15.31
N ALA A 13 -7.63 -6.40 14.51
CA ALA A 13 -7.48 -6.89 13.14
C ALA A 13 -6.84 -5.84 12.21
N TRP A 14 -7.21 -4.57 12.37
CA TRP A 14 -6.62 -3.45 11.65
C TRP A 14 -5.15 -3.28 12.02
N TRP A 15 -4.80 -3.35 13.31
CA TRP A 15 -3.42 -3.24 13.77
C TRP A 15 -2.54 -4.39 13.24
N ALA A 16 -3.04 -5.63 13.28
CA ALA A 16 -2.36 -6.78 12.69
C ALA A 16 -2.17 -6.61 11.16
N ALA A 17 -3.21 -6.16 10.45
CA ALA A 17 -3.13 -5.88 9.02
C ALA A 17 -2.16 -4.73 8.72
N LEU A 18 -2.10 -3.70 9.57
CA LEU A 18 -1.18 -2.58 9.44
C LEU A 18 0.28 -3.07 9.55
N LYS A 19 0.60 -3.88 10.56
CA LYS A 19 1.94 -4.48 10.72
C LYS A 19 2.34 -5.32 9.50
N GLY A 20 1.42 -6.04 8.88
CA GLY A 20 1.73 -6.91 7.74
C GLY A 20 1.79 -6.21 6.39
N GLN A 21 0.90 -5.24 6.15
CA GLN A 21 0.61 -4.72 4.80
C GLN A 21 1.13 -3.31 4.51
N HIS A 22 1.29 -2.49 5.56
CA HIS A 22 1.82 -1.12 5.46
C HIS A 22 3.24 -1.14 4.89
N SER A 23 3.57 -0.20 3.99
CA SER A 23 4.85 -0.19 3.27
C SER A 23 6.07 -0.20 4.19
N VAL A 24 6.05 0.62 5.24
CA VAL A 24 7.18 0.77 6.17
C VAL A 24 7.13 -0.26 7.30
N LEU A 25 6.05 -0.27 8.09
CA LEU A 25 5.88 -1.21 9.21
C LEU A 25 5.99 -2.68 8.79
N GLY A 26 5.57 -3.02 7.56
CA GLY A 26 5.72 -4.36 7.01
C GLY A 26 7.17 -4.79 6.77
N ILE A 27 8.11 -3.87 6.55
CA ILE A 27 9.54 -4.17 6.39
C ILE A 27 10.17 -4.42 7.77
N PHE A 28 9.84 -3.57 8.75
CA PHE A 28 10.33 -3.75 10.12
C PHE A 28 9.78 -5.04 10.77
N GLY A 29 8.51 -5.35 10.54
CA GLY A 29 7.90 -6.58 11.04
C GLY A 29 8.46 -7.86 10.42
N SER A 30 9.10 -7.79 9.25
CA SER A 30 9.78 -8.96 8.64
C SER A 30 11.23 -9.14 9.13
N TYR A 31 11.79 -8.19 9.89
CA TYR A 31 13.20 -8.20 10.32
C TYR A 31 13.47 -9.01 11.60
N GLY A 32 12.50 -9.79 12.10
CA GLY A 32 12.67 -10.58 13.32
C GLY A 32 11.49 -11.49 13.69
N GLY A 33 10.65 -11.88 12.73
CA GLY A 33 9.52 -12.78 12.96
C GLY A 33 9.84 -14.22 12.55
N GLU A 34 9.58 -15.18 13.44
CA GLU A 34 9.69 -16.62 13.17
C GLU A 34 8.55 -17.19 12.30
N GLU A 35 7.50 -16.39 12.00
CA GLU A 35 6.37 -16.82 11.17
C GLU A 35 6.67 -16.76 9.66
N GLU A 36 6.25 -17.79 8.91
CA GLU A 36 6.30 -17.83 7.45
C GLU A 36 5.59 -16.60 6.84
N GLN A 37 6.38 -15.65 6.31
CA GLN A 37 5.86 -14.44 5.70
C GLN A 37 5.66 -14.62 4.19
N PRO A 38 4.53 -14.18 3.63
CA PRO A 38 4.24 -14.34 2.19
C PRO A 38 5.11 -13.47 1.27
N PHE A 39 5.89 -12.54 1.83
CA PHE A 39 6.75 -11.63 1.07
C PHE A 39 8.10 -11.47 1.73
N THR A 40 9.17 -11.56 0.93
CA THR A 40 10.54 -11.31 1.37
C THR A 40 10.77 -9.82 1.64
N THR A 41 11.76 -9.50 2.46
CA THR A 41 12.18 -8.11 2.73
C THR A 41 12.48 -7.34 1.45
N ARG A 42 13.15 -7.98 0.47
CA ARG A 42 13.48 -7.37 -0.83
C ARG A 42 12.22 -6.97 -1.63
N GLU A 43 11.22 -7.84 -1.68
CA GLU A 43 9.94 -7.54 -2.35
C GLU A 43 9.16 -6.43 -1.65
N ARG A 44 9.24 -6.37 -0.32
CA ARG A 44 8.64 -5.29 0.47
C ARG A 44 9.33 -3.95 0.20
N CYS A 45 10.65 -3.94 0.07
CA CYS A 45 11.42 -2.75 -0.35
C CYS A 45 11.08 -2.32 -1.77
N LEU A 46 10.95 -3.26 -2.71
CA LEU A 46 10.52 -2.97 -4.09
C LEU A 46 9.10 -2.38 -4.11
N CYS A 47 8.18 -2.94 -3.33
CA CYS A 47 6.83 -2.41 -3.15
C CYS A 47 6.81 -0.99 -2.58
N LEU A 48 7.71 -0.68 -1.63
CA LEU A 48 7.88 0.67 -1.11
C LEU A 48 8.43 1.61 -2.21
N GLY A 49 9.45 1.17 -2.95
CA GLY A 49 10.01 1.89 -4.10
C GLY A 49 8.97 2.23 -5.17
N MET A 50 8.07 1.30 -5.47
CA MET A 50 6.94 1.57 -6.37
C MET A 50 5.99 2.63 -5.81
N GLY A 51 5.69 2.59 -4.51
CA GLY A 51 4.87 3.62 -3.86
C GLY A 51 5.50 5.01 -3.93
N LEU A 52 6.82 5.09 -3.73
CA LEU A 52 7.62 6.30 -3.93
C LEU A 52 7.53 6.79 -5.38
N GLY A 53 7.67 5.88 -6.36
CA GLY A 53 7.57 6.22 -7.77
C GLY A 53 6.17 6.69 -8.20
N CYS A 54 5.12 6.02 -7.74
CA CYS A 54 3.73 6.41 -8.06
C CYS A 54 3.38 7.79 -7.48
N THR A 55 3.85 8.10 -6.28
CA THR A 55 3.66 9.43 -5.67
C THR A 55 4.45 10.51 -6.42
N TRP A 56 5.68 10.21 -6.85
CA TRP A 56 6.48 11.11 -7.69
C TRP A 56 5.78 11.43 -9.01
N ILE A 57 5.34 10.40 -9.76
CA ILE A 57 4.65 10.58 -11.03
C ILE A 57 3.39 11.44 -10.85
N SER A 58 2.61 11.21 -9.79
CA SER A 58 1.43 12.01 -9.50
C SER A 58 1.75 13.49 -9.26
N VAL A 59 2.82 13.80 -8.52
CA VAL A 59 3.24 15.19 -8.27
C VAL A 59 3.78 15.82 -9.54
N PHE A 60 4.60 15.10 -10.30
CA PHE A 60 5.16 15.58 -11.55
C PHE A 60 4.08 15.87 -12.59
N VAL A 61 3.15 14.93 -12.84
CA VAL A 61 2.05 15.13 -13.79
C VAL A 61 1.19 16.31 -13.40
N LYS A 62 0.90 16.49 -12.11
CA LYS A 62 0.03 17.58 -11.66
C LYS A 62 0.72 18.94 -11.68
N HIS A 63 1.96 19.01 -11.22
CA HIS A 63 2.65 20.29 -11.03
C HIS A 63 3.58 20.60 -12.19
N ALA A 64 4.45 19.71 -12.64
CA ALA A 64 5.40 20.04 -13.71
C ALA A 64 4.74 20.25 -15.07
N VAL A 65 3.68 19.49 -15.40
CA VAL A 65 2.92 19.70 -16.65
C VAL A 65 2.08 20.98 -16.59
N ARG A 66 1.56 21.37 -15.41
CA ARG A 66 0.85 22.64 -15.22
C ARG A 66 1.78 23.85 -15.17
N VAL A 67 2.94 23.73 -14.51
CA VAL A 67 4.02 24.75 -14.50
C VAL A 67 4.50 25.03 -15.92
N ALA A 68 4.56 24.01 -16.78
CA ALA A 68 4.88 24.19 -18.19
C ALA A 68 3.73 24.80 -19.02
N ARG A 69 2.52 24.93 -18.44
CA ARG A 69 1.32 25.45 -19.09
C ARG A 69 0.92 26.86 -18.61
N ASP A 70 1.23 27.21 -17.38
CA ASP A 70 0.97 28.52 -16.78
C ASP A 70 2.16 28.95 -15.89
N ASP A 71 2.69 30.16 -16.11
CA ASP A 71 3.60 30.84 -15.18
C ASP A 71 2.93 30.90 -13.79
N LEU A 72 3.60 30.35 -12.76
CA LEU A 72 2.98 30.15 -11.46
C LEU A 72 2.64 31.47 -10.78
N VAL A 73 1.35 31.75 -10.69
CA VAL A 73 0.79 32.51 -9.59
C VAL A 73 1.12 31.76 -8.30
N GLU A 74 1.89 32.41 -7.43
CA GLU A 74 2.29 31.98 -6.10
C GLU A 74 1.12 31.27 -5.40
N LEU A 75 1.22 29.95 -5.22
CA LEU A 75 0.27 29.24 -4.36
C LEU A 75 0.64 29.60 -2.91
N PRO A 76 -0.19 30.38 -2.19
CA PRO A 76 0.12 30.70 -0.82
C PRO A 76 0.11 29.41 0.00
N GLN A 77 1.01 29.30 0.98
CA GLN A 77 1.07 28.22 1.97
C GLN A 77 -0.15 28.25 2.90
N GLY A 78 -1.36 28.12 2.34
CA GLY A 78 -2.64 28.08 3.05
C GLY A 78 -3.29 26.71 2.96
N PHE A 79 -4.56 26.62 3.40
CA PHE A 79 -5.38 25.41 3.38
C PHE A 79 -5.38 24.69 2.00
N GLY A 80 -5.35 25.46 0.91
CA GLY A 80 -5.28 24.94 -0.45
C GLY A 80 -4.05 24.07 -0.72
N TYR A 81 -2.90 24.39 -0.14
CA TYR A 81 -1.67 23.59 -0.26
C TYR A 81 -1.86 22.18 0.33
N HIS A 82 -2.51 22.08 1.49
CA HIS A 82 -2.73 20.81 2.17
C HIS A 82 -3.76 19.93 1.45
N VAL A 83 -4.88 20.52 0.99
CA VAL A 83 -5.88 19.81 0.19
C VAL A 83 -5.24 19.27 -1.09
N ASP A 84 -4.43 20.10 -1.75
CA ASP A 84 -3.73 19.75 -2.98
C ASP A 84 -2.74 18.59 -2.78
N THR A 85 -2.00 18.59 -1.66
CA THR A 85 -1.11 17.50 -1.25
C THR A 85 -1.88 16.20 -0.98
N VAL A 86 -3.04 16.27 -0.32
CA VAL A 86 -3.89 15.09 -0.09
C VAL A 86 -4.41 14.53 -1.43
N LEU A 87 -4.84 15.39 -2.35
CA LEU A 87 -5.27 14.97 -3.68
C LEU A 87 -4.14 14.28 -4.46
N CYS A 88 -2.91 14.80 -4.39
CA CYS A 88 -1.73 14.14 -4.96
C CYS A 88 -1.47 12.78 -4.31
N ALA A 89 -1.58 12.69 -2.99
CA ALA A 89 -1.40 11.43 -2.26
C ALA A 89 -2.47 10.39 -2.64
N MET A 90 -3.72 10.82 -2.87
CA MET A 90 -4.80 9.95 -3.34
C MET A 90 -4.62 9.52 -4.80
N ALA A 91 -4.23 10.43 -5.69
CA ALA A 91 -3.94 10.10 -7.09
C ALA A 91 -2.75 9.14 -7.19
N GLY A 92 -1.67 9.40 -6.43
CA GLY A 92 -0.57 8.46 -6.24
C GLY A 92 -1.05 7.11 -5.69
N ALA A 93 -2.00 7.10 -4.75
CA ALA A 93 -2.60 5.86 -4.24
C ALA A 93 -3.44 5.10 -5.27
N ALA A 94 -4.18 5.80 -6.13
CA ALA A 94 -4.93 5.22 -7.24
C ALA A 94 -3.99 4.58 -8.26
N LEU A 95 -2.91 5.26 -8.65
CA LEU A 95 -1.84 4.67 -9.47
C LEU A 95 -1.25 3.44 -8.79
N ASN A 96 -1.02 3.53 -7.47
CA ASN A 96 -0.49 2.42 -6.68
C ASN A 96 -1.46 1.22 -6.54
N LEU A 97 -2.76 1.44 -6.79
CA LEU A 97 -3.79 0.41 -6.86
C LEU A 97 -3.82 -0.27 -8.24
N PHE A 98 -3.85 0.51 -9.32
CA PHE A 98 -4.05 0.00 -10.67
C PHE A 98 -2.78 -0.54 -11.32
N ILE A 99 -1.64 0.12 -11.12
CA ILE A 99 -0.37 -0.21 -11.79
C ILE A 99 0.79 -0.43 -10.81
N GLY A 100 0.59 -0.16 -9.52
CA GLY A 100 1.65 -0.20 -8.52
C GLY A 100 1.62 -1.40 -7.56
N LYS A 101 2.05 -1.14 -6.33
CA LYS A 101 2.25 -2.10 -5.24
C LYS A 101 1.05 -3.02 -5.01
N SER A 102 -0.19 -2.52 -5.11
CA SER A 102 -1.37 -3.31 -4.75
C SER A 102 -1.64 -4.40 -5.78
N LEU A 103 -1.44 -4.10 -7.07
CA LEU A 103 -1.50 -5.09 -8.15
C LEU A 103 -0.41 -6.15 -7.97
N VAL A 104 0.84 -5.72 -7.77
CA VAL A 104 1.99 -6.62 -7.57
C VAL A 104 1.79 -7.52 -6.35
N LYS A 105 1.33 -6.99 -5.21
CA LYS A 105 1.04 -7.79 -4.02
C LYS A 105 -0.08 -8.80 -4.26
N THR A 106 -1.14 -8.43 -4.99
CA THR A 106 -2.23 -9.36 -5.32
C THR A 106 -1.75 -10.49 -6.22
N VAL A 107 -0.97 -10.17 -7.26
CA VAL A 107 -0.39 -11.15 -8.19
C VAL A 107 0.55 -12.10 -7.46
N LEU A 108 1.47 -11.58 -6.65
CA LEU A 108 2.42 -12.36 -5.88
C LEU A 108 1.73 -13.24 -4.83
N LYS A 109 0.71 -12.72 -4.13
CA LYS A 109 -0.06 -13.51 -3.16
C LYS A 109 -0.81 -14.67 -3.83
N ARG A 110 -1.42 -14.40 -4.99
CA ARG A 110 -2.13 -15.43 -5.76
C ARG A 110 -1.17 -16.52 -6.28
N ASP A 111 0.03 -16.14 -6.71
CA ASP A 111 1.07 -17.08 -7.15
C ASP A 111 1.58 -17.93 -5.97
N TRP A 112 1.78 -17.31 -4.80
CA TRP A 112 2.18 -17.99 -3.56
C TRP A 112 1.16 -19.05 -3.12
N ASP A 113 -0.13 -18.67 -3.05
CA ASP A 113 -1.22 -19.55 -2.65
C ASP A 113 -1.41 -20.72 -3.63
N SER A 114 -1.10 -20.52 -4.92
CA SER A 114 -1.29 -21.52 -5.97
C SER A 114 -0.21 -22.62 -6.02
N ARG A 115 0.98 -22.40 -5.45
CA ARG A 115 2.15 -23.29 -5.69
C ARG A 115 2.87 -23.79 -4.43
N LYS A 116 2.22 -23.83 -3.27
CA LYS A 116 2.83 -24.29 -2.00
C LYS A 116 4.22 -23.65 -1.74
N GLY A 117 4.40 -22.37 -2.13
CA GLY A 117 5.64 -21.61 -1.86
C GLY A 117 6.68 -21.51 -3.00
N ILE A 118 6.53 -22.20 -4.14
CA ILE A 118 7.48 -22.05 -5.27
C ILE A 118 6.98 -20.99 -6.27
N LYS A 119 7.63 -19.82 -6.25
CA LYS A 119 7.35 -18.66 -7.12
C LYS A 119 7.57 -19.00 -8.61
N GLY A 120 6.60 -18.65 -9.46
CA GLY A 120 6.63 -18.89 -10.90
C GLY A 120 7.09 -17.70 -11.74
N HIS A 121 7.02 -17.82 -13.07
CA HIS A 121 7.36 -16.75 -14.04
C HIS A 121 6.56 -15.45 -13.82
N VAL A 122 5.33 -15.55 -13.33
CA VAL A 122 4.47 -14.40 -13.06
C VAL A 122 5.00 -13.55 -11.90
N SER A 123 5.57 -14.18 -10.87
CA SER A 123 6.23 -13.49 -9.75
C SER A 123 7.50 -12.74 -10.19
N MET A 124 8.25 -13.33 -11.13
CA MET A 124 9.41 -12.68 -11.73
C MET A 124 9.00 -11.44 -12.52
N CYS A 125 7.99 -11.53 -13.40
CA CYS A 125 7.48 -10.39 -14.16
C CYS A 125 6.97 -9.27 -13.23
N ALA A 126 6.27 -9.61 -12.15
CA ALA A 126 5.79 -8.65 -11.15
C ALA A 126 6.95 -7.93 -10.43
N SER A 127 8.03 -8.65 -10.13
CA SER A 127 9.24 -8.09 -9.50
C SER A 127 10.02 -7.18 -10.46
N VAL A 128 10.10 -7.56 -11.75
CA VAL A 128 10.72 -6.74 -12.80
C VAL A 128 9.92 -5.46 -13.00
N TRP A 129 8.59 -5.54 -13.09
CA TRP A 129 7.71 -4.38 -13.17
C TRP A 129 7.89 -3.43 -11.97
N ALA A 130 7.97 -4.00 -10.76
CA ALA A 130 8.24 -3.23 -9.55
C ALA A 130 9.59 -2.51 -9.61
N SER A 131 10.62 -3.17 -10.12
CA SER A 131 11.95 -2.61 -10.29
C SER A 131 11.95 -1.48 -11.32
N VAL A 132 11.33 -1.68 -12.48
CA VAL A 132 11.22 -0.66 -13.53
C VAL A 132 10.50 0.58 -13.01
N LEU A 133 9.37 0.44 -12.31
CA LEU A 133 8.66 1.59 -11.77
C LEU A 133 9.43 2.29 -10.64
N ALA A 134 10.10 1.54 -9.75
CA ALA A 134 10.86 2.13 -8.66
C ALA A 134 12.10 2.88 -9.18
N PHE A 135 12.96 2.21 -9.95
CA PHE A 135 14.21 2.79 -10.45
C PHE A 135 13.97 3.78 -11.59
N GLY A 136 13.01 3.51 -12.47
CA GLY A 136 12.64 4.43 -13.55
C GLY A 136 12.09 5.75 -13.02
N SER A 137 11.24 5.70 -11.98
CA SER A 137 10.75 6.93 -11.34
C SER A 137 11.85 7.70 -10.63
N LEU A 138 12.79 7.00 -9.98
CA LEU A 138 13.96 7.63 -9.35
C LEU A 138 14.88 8.28 -10.38
N ALA A 139 15.19 7.58 -11.48
CA ALA A 139 15.98 8.12 -12.58
C ALA A 139 15.29 9.35 -13.19
N HIS A 140 13.97 9.31 -13.37
CA HIS A 140 13.19 10.46 -13.82
C HIS A 140 13.29 11.64 -12.83
N ALA A 141 13.20 11.38 -11.51
CA ALA A 141 13.33 12.43 -10.51
C ALA A 141 14.71 13.09 -10.53
N LEU A 142 15.79 12.30 -10.64
CA LEU A 142 17.14 12.81 -10.78
C LEU A 142 17.31 13.62 -12.07
N ASN A 143 16.76 13.14 -13.19
CA ASN A 143 16.81 13.86 -14.45
C ASN A 143 16.10 15.22 -14.37
N VAL A 144 14.93 15.28 -13.71
CA VAL A 144 14.23 16.55 -13.45
C VAL A 144 15.08 17.48 -12.59
N ALA A 145 15.76 16.96 -11.56
CA ALA A 145 16.65 17.76 -10.72
C ALA A 145 17.80 18.41 -11.49
N VAL A 146 18.32 17.73 -12.50
CA VAL A 146 19.44 18.21 -13.35
C VAL A 146 18.94 19.16 -14.44
N GLN A 147 17.81 18.88 -15.06
CA GLN A 147 17.34 19.61 -16.25
C GLN A 147 16.51 20.86 -15.94
N ARG A 148 15.96 20.99 -14.73
CA ARG A 148 15.09 22.12 -14.36
C ARG A 148 15.81 23.08 -13.40
N PRO A 149 15.42 24.38 -13.41
CA PRO A 149 15.92 25.34 -12.42
C PRO A 149 15.77 24.81 -10.99
N SER A 150 16.77 25.07 -10.15
CA SER A 150 16.85 24.54 -8.78
C SER A 150 15.62 24.88 -7.93
N GLU A 151 15.05 26.06 -8.12
CA GLU A 151 13.83 26.52 -7.42
C GLU A 151 12.62 25.63 -7.74
N VAL A 152 12.37 25.35 -9.02
CA VAL A 152 11.26 24.49 -9.46
C VAL A 152 11.48 23.06 -8.98
N SER A 153 12.70 22.54 -9.13
CA SER A 153 13.07 21.20 -8.66
C SER A 153 12.85 21.06 -7.16
N MET A 154 13.35 22.01 -6.34
CA MET A 154 13.18 21.97 -4.89
C MET A 154 11.71 22.02 -4.46
N GLN A 155 10.88 22.85 -5.10
CA GLN A 155 9.45 22.89 -4.81
C GLN A 155 8.76 21.56 -5.13
N LEU A 156 9.10 20.93 -6.26
CA LEU A 156 8.58 19.61 -6.63
C LEU A 156 9.03 18.52 -5.65
N PHE A 157 10.30 18.52 -5.22
CA PHE A 157 10.81 17.59 -4.22
C PHE A 157 10.13 17.77 -2.87
N HIS A 158 9.95 19.02 -2.41
CA HIS A 158 9.25 19.30 -1.17
C HIS A 158 7.80 18.82 -1.21
N LYS A 159 7.09 19.09 -2.31
CA LYS A 159 5.73 18.59 -2.56
C LYS A 159 5.67 17.07 -2.60
N TRP A 160 6.66 16.43 -3.22
CA TRP A 160 6.76 14.98 -3.28
C TRP A 160 6.93 14.37 -1.88
N MET A 161 7.84 14.91 -1.06
CA MET A 161 8.06 14.45 0.30
C MET A 161 6.82 14.62 1.19
N HIS A 162 6.13 15.76 1.09
CA HIS A 162 4.87 15.99 1.82
C HIS A 162 3.75 15.05 1.36
N SER A 163 3.61 14.84 0.04
CA SER A 163 2.60 13.93 -0.52
C SER A 163 2.87 12.48 -0.12
N LEU A 164 4.15 12.09 -0.08
CA LEU A 164 4.58 10.79 0.40
C LEU A 164 4.30 10.60 1.89
N ALA A 165 4.62 11.60 2.72
CA ALA A 165 4.34 11.55 4.15
C ALA A 165 2.83 11.38 4.41
N MET A 166 1.98 12.13 3.70
CA MET A 166 0.52 11.97 3.79
C MET A 166 0.04 10.61 3.26
N HIS A 167 0.67 10.09 2.20
CA HIS A 167 0.36 8.77 1.68
C HIS A 167 0.63 7.68 2.72
N LEU A 168 1.79 7.71 3.38
CA LEU A 168 2.18 6.72 4.38
C LEU A 168 1.43 6.91 5.71
N ALA A 169 1.25 8.14 6.18
CA ALA A 169 0.65 8.40 7.49
C ALA A 169 -0.88 8.29 7.49
N VAL A 170 -1.54 8.57 6.36
CA VAL A 170 -3.00 8.68 6.30
C VAL A 170 -3.60 7.72 5.28
N VAL A 171 -3.16 7.79 4.02
CA VAL A 171 -3.83 7.07 2.93
C VAL A 171 -3.64 5.55 3.03
N GLU A 172 -2.42 5.08 3.31
CA GLU A 172 -2.15 3.65 3.50
C GLU A 172 -2.91 3.06 4.71
N PRO A 173 -2.83 3.65 5.91
CA PRO A 173 -3.60 3.17 7.07
C PRO A 173 -5.11 3.18 6.84
N ALA A 174 -5.65 4.22 6.18
CA ALA A 174 -7.06 4.31 5.84
C ALA A 174 -7.48 3.24 4.83
N LYS A 175 -6.67 2.98 3.80
CA LYS A 175 -6.91 1.90 2.83
C LYS A 175 -6.95 0.54 3.50
N ILE A 176 -6.03 0.28 4.44
CA ILE A 176 -5.98 -0.98 5.21
C ILE A 176 -7.22 -1.08 6.11
N ALA A 177 -7.63 0.01 6.77
CA ALA A 177 -8.85 0.04 7.57
C ALA A 177 -10.09 -0.31 6.73
N LEU A 178 -10.23 0.28 5.54
CA LEU A 178 -11.33 -0.03 4.62
C LEU A 178 -11.33 -1.50 4.17
N ALA A 179 -10.15 -2.06 3.87
CA ALA A 179 -10.05 -3.47 3.50
C ALA A 179 -10.46 -4.42 4.64
N VAL A 180 -10.06 -4.11 5.88
CA VAL A 180 -10.46 -4.89 7.07
C VAL A 180 -11.96 -4.76 7.33
N LEU A 181 -12.53 -3.56 7.23
CA LEU A 181 -13.98 -3.36 7.37
C LEU A 181 -14.77 -4.12 6.29
N GLY A 182 -14.30 -4.09 5.05
CA GLY A 182 -14.88 -4.85 3.94
C GLY A 182 -14.86 -6.36 4.20
N GLY A 183 -13.71 -6.89 4.65
CA GLY A 183 -13.57 -8.31 4.99
C GLY A 183 -14.52 -8.74 6.13
N LEU A 184 -14.63 -7.92 7.18
CA LEU A 184 -15.55 -8.17 8.29
C LEU A 184 -17.02 -8.10 7.84
N ALA A 185 -17.37 -7.20 6.92
CA ALA A 185 -18.71 -7.10 6.36
C ALA A 185 -19.06 -8.34 5.53
N VAL A 186 -18.14 -8.80 4.67
CA VAL A 186 -18.31 -10.03 3.87
C VAL A 186 -18.45 -11.25 4.78
N GLU A 187 -17.65 -11.37 5.83
CA GLU A 187 -17.73 -12.50 6.76
C GLU A 187 -19.06 -12.50 7.52
N ARG A 188 -19.57 -11.32 7.93
CA ARG A 188 -20.91 -11.19 8.52
C ARG A 188 -22.01 -11.60 7.54
N VAL A 189 -21.91 -11.21 6.27
CA VAL A 189 -22.87 -11.61 5.24
C VAL A 189 -22.80 -13.12 5.01
N ARG A 190 -21.60 -13.69 4.94
CA ARG A 190 -21.37 -15.13 4.80
C ARG A 190 -21.98 -15.92 5.97
N GLN A 191 -21.77 -15.48 7.21
CA GLN A 191 -22.35 -16.11 8.40
C GLN A 191 -23.88 -16.04 8.43
N ARG A 192 -24.48 -15.02 7.82
CA ARG A 192 -25.94 -14.89 7.67
C ARG A 192 -26.51 -15.77 6.55
N LEU A 193 -25.78 -15.91 5.45
CA LEU A 193 -26.20 -16.73 4.30
C LEU A 193 -25.95 -18.22 4.52
N PHE A 194 -24.88 -18.56 5.26
CA PHE A 194 -24.52 -19.92 5.64
C PHE A 194 -24.37 -20.01 7.15
N PRO A 195 -25.47 -19.89 7.92
CA PRO A 195 -25.41 -20.17 9.34
C PRO A 195 -24.95 -21.62 9.50
N ARG A 196 -23.83 -21.84 10.20
CA ARG A 196 -23.39 -23.20 10.57
C ARG A 196 -24.59 -23.91 11.20
N ARG A 197 -25.16 -24.88 10.50
CA ARG A 197 -26.19 -25.76 11.03
C ARG A 197 -25.55 -26.46 12.23
N GLY A 198 -25.98 -26.10 13.43
CA GLY A 198 -25.54 -26.75 14.66
C GLY A 198 -25.98 -28.20 14.64
N GLY A 199 -25.01 -29.11 14.71
CA GLY A 199 -25.26 -30.55 14.71
C GLY A 199 -24.03 -31.33 14.23
N ASP A 200 -22.90 -31.09 14.89
CA ASP A 200 -21.86 -32.10 15.15
C ASP A 200 -20.91 -31.49 16.19
N GLN A 201 -21.35 -31.56 17.45
CA GLN A 201 -20.43 -31.48 18.57
C GLN A 201 -19.53 -32.72 18.55
N ALA A 202 -18.26 -32.49 18.88
CA ALA A 202 -17.49 -33.41 19.71
C ALA A 202 -17.32 -34.86 19.20
N ALA A 203 -16.69 -35.05 18.04
CA ALA A 203 -15.92 -36.25 17.77
C ALA A 203 -14.84 -35.97 16.72
N GLY A 204 -13.58 -35.93 17.14
CA GLY A 204 -12.45 -36.01 16.21
C GLY A 204 -11.70 -34.70 15.97
N LEU A 205 -10.92 -34.28 16.96
CA LEU A 205 -9.51 -33.85 16.76
C LEU A 205 -8.80 -33.71 18.13
N SER A 206 -8.97 -34.73 18.98
CA SER A 206 -7.94 -35.10 19.95
C SER A 206 -7.06 -36.16 19.30
N ARG A 207 -6.07 -35.74 18.52
CA ARG A 207 -4.87 -36.55 18.25
C ARG A 207 -3.64 -35.64 18.19
N PRO A 208 -2.69 -35.77 19.12
CA PRO A 208 -1.38 -35.15 19.04
C PRO A 208 -0.43 -36.11 18.30
N LEU A 209 0.28 -35.63 17.27
CA LEU A 209 1.44 -36.28 16.66
C LEU A 209 2.26 -35.14 16.05
N LEU A 210 3.45 -34.72 16.52
CA LEU A 210 4.58 -35.50 17.02
C LEU A 210 4.80 -36.77 16.18
N LYS A 211 5.43 -36.57 15.02
CA LYS A 211 6.68 -37.22 14.63
C LYS A 211 7.38 -36.36 13.59
#